data_AF-A0A8I1AVM6-F1
#
_entry.id   AF-A0A8I1AVM6-F1
#
_cell.length_a   1.000
_cell.length_b   1.000
_cell.length_c   1.000
_cell.angle_alpha   90.00
_cell.angle_beta   90.00
_cell.angle_gamma   90.00
#
_symmetry.space_group_name_H-M   'P 1'
#
loop_
_entity.id
_entity.type
_entity.pdbx_description
1 polymer ?
#
loop_
_entity_poly.entity_id
_entity_poly.type
_entity_poly.pdbx_seq_one_letter_code
_entity_poly.pdbx_strand_id
1 'polypeptide(L)'
;MSKTQRSPLPGPGSIAALRARYEAGTLTPHALVDAIAAHFDAGDPHHAWIRPLTHAEMTAYADALAGRDIASLPLYGVPFAIKDNIDLAGIPTTAACPAYAYTPDRSAPVVERLIAAGAIPVGKTNLDQFATGLSGQRSPYGACRNALDPRYASGGSSSGSAVAVALGVAAFSLGTDTAGSGRVPAAFHGLVGLKPTRGVLSTLGVVPACRSLDCVSVFAHSPADARSVFAVAQGVTGGDPYGRAWQPQPEVDRVRSLGRSGFGVPRADQLEFFGDESYRAAWGAALERLRATGARIVEIDFSPFLAAARLLYEGPWVAERLAALGAFAAREPDALHPVIRTIVGGASRFSAADAFAAFDRLATLRIEAARAWAGLDAIVMPTSATTATVAALEADPIGINSRFGYYTNFVNLLDLSAIAVPAGVCKTGAHVGLPFGITFVGRAHDDARLLDLAQAWGDGDQAVREAGGAATADAAPTEAAGVVRVAVVGAHLRGEPLNGQLTQRRARFVAATTTAATYRLYALSGAASGGSVAKPGLVRVPEGGAPIAVEIWEMPVDAYGSFVAGIAAPLGIGTLTLADGSRVQGFLCESAALDEATDITRFGGWRAYRAHAANNASQ
;
A
#
# COMPACT_ATOMS: atom_id res chain seq x y z
N MET A 1 -0.32 4.22 -38.21
CA MET A 1 0.12 5.34 -37.34
C MET A 1 1.19 4.80 -36.41
N SER A 2 2.38 5.41 -36.46
CA SER A 2 3.61 4.91 -35.84
C SER A 2 3.46 4.74 -34.33
N LYS A 3 3.67 3.52 -33.83
CA LYS A 3 3.91 3.24 -32.42
C LYS A 3 5.31 3.75 -32.09
N THR A 4 5.42 5.01 -31.72
CA THR A 4 6.59 5.49 -30.97
C THR A 4 6.53 4.81 -29.59
N GLN A 5 7.12 3.62 -29.49
CA GLN A 5 7.60 3.09 -28.22
C GLN A 5 8.65 4.08 -27.72
N ARG A 6 8.21 5.07 -26.94
CA ARG A 6 9.12 5.83 -26.09
C ARG A 6 9.81 4.80 -25.19
N SER A 7 11.13 4.82 -25.12
CA SER A 7 11.84 4.09 -24.07
C SER A 7 11.16 4.46 -22.75
N PRO A 8 10.70 3.48 -21.95
CA PRO A 8 10.21 3.80 -20.63
C PRO A 8 11.31 4.62 -19.95
N LEU A 9 10.93 5.68 -19.23
CA LEU A 9 11.80 6.24 -18.20
C LEU A 9 12.44 5.03 -17.48
N PRO A 10 13.73 5.02 -17.15
CA PRO A 10 14.31 3.94 -16.36
C PRO A 10 13.52 3.87 -15.07
N GLY A 11 12.46 3.05 -15.05
CA GLY A 11 11.23 3.46 -14.37
C GLY A 11 11.53 3.75 -12.92
N PRO A 12 10.87 4.74 -12.31
CA PRO A 12 10.72 4.68 -10.88
C PRO A 12 9.97 3.36 -10.64
N GLY A 13 10.72 2.30 -10.35
CA GLY A 13 10.18 1.07 -9.81
C GLY A 13 9.57 1.37 -8.45
N SER A 14 9.39 0.35 -7.62
CA SER A 14 9.11 0.62 -6.21
C SER A 14 10.15 1.57 -5.61
N ILE A 15 9.77 2.29 -4.55
CA ILE A 15 10.67 3.16 -3.78
C ILE A 15 11.92 2.37 -3.37
N ALA A 16 11.74 1.10 -2.99
CA ALA A 16 12.82 0.18 -2.67
C ALA A 16 13.78 -0.08 -3.86
N ALA A 17 13.25 -0.26 -5.08
CA ALA A 17 14.06 -0.48 -6.27
C ALA A 17 14.89 0.75 -6.65
N LEU A 18 14.30 1.96 -6.56
CA LEU A 18 15.03 3.21 -6.76
C LEU A 18 16.17 3.35 -5.75
N ARG A 19 15.86 3.12 -4.47
CA ARG A 19 16.84 3.18 -3.39
C ARG A 19 18.00 2.20 -3.59
N ALA A 20 17.72 0.95 -3.95
CA ALA A 20 18.76 -0.04 -4.24
C ALA A 20 19.68 0.41 -5.38
N ARG A 21 19.14 1.08 -6.41
CA ARG A 21 19.95 1.64 -7.51
C ARG A 21 20.85 2.78 -7.06
N TYR A 22 20.37 3.65 -6.16
CA TYR A 22 21.19 4.70 -5.54
C TYR A 22 22.29 4.13 -4.65
N GLU A 23 21.97 3.14 -3.81
CA GLU A 23 22.95 2.45 -2.95
C GLU A 23 24.02 1.74 -3.77
N ALA A 24 23.66 1.17 -4.91
CA ALA A 24 24.59 0.53 -5.85
C ALA A 24 25.36 1.53 -6.73
N GLY A 25 25.05 2.83 -6.68
CA GLY A 25 25.65 3.85 -7.56
C GLY A 25 25.30 3.73 -9.05
N THR A 26 24.31 2.89 -9.39
CA THR A 26 23.86 2.67 -10.78
C THR A 26 22.87 3.72 -11.28
N LEU A 27 22.37 4.56 -10.38
CA LEU A 27 21.57 5.74 -10.65
C LEU A 27 21.99 6.82 -9.64
N THR A 28 21.90 8.09 -10.01
CA THR A 28 22.02 9.24 -9.09
C THR A 28 20.73 10.06 -9.13
N PRO A 29 20.41 10.83 -8.08
CA PRO A 29 19.26 11.75 -8.12
C PRO A 29 19.32 12.71 -9.32
N HIS A 30 20.49 13.25 -9.65
CA HIS A 30 20.68 14.12 -10.83
C HIS A 30 20.37 13.41 -12.15
N ALA A 31 20.86 12.18 -12.36
CA ALA A 31 20.57 11.42 -13.57
C ALA A 31 19.07 11.08 -13.71
N LEU A 32 18.38 10.88 -12.58
CA LEU A 32 16.93 10.73 -12.58
C LEU A 32 16.23 12.04 -12.97
N VAL A 33 16.67 13.18 -12.42
CA VAL A 33 16.14 14.51 -12.79
C VAL A 33 16.32 14.78 -14.28
N ASP A 34 17.48 14.46 -14.85
CA ASP A 34 17.74 14.60 -16.29
C ASP A 34 16.75 13.77 -17.12
N ALA A 35 16.51 12.52 -16.71
CA ALA A 35 15.55 11.64 -17.39
C ALA A 35 14.11 12.18 -17.32
N ILE A 36 13.68 12.71 -16.16
CA ILE A 36 12.34 13.28 -15.98
C ILE A 36 12.19 14.57 -16.81
N ALA A 37 13.19 15.44 -16.83
CA ALA A 37 13.17 16.65 -17.66
C ALA A 37 13.02 16.31 -19.15
N ALA A 38 13.80 15.32 -19.64
CA ALA A 38 13.69 14.85 -21.01
C ALA A 38 12.30 14.24 -21.34
N HIS A 39 11.60 13.67 -20.35
CA HIS A 39 10.22 13.23 -20.54
C HIS A 39 9.27 14.41 -20.79
N PHE A 40 9.43 15.51 -20.05
CA PHE A 40 8.60 16.71 -20.24
C PHE A 40 8.84 17.39 -21.59
N ASP A 41 10.07 17.35 -22.12
CA ASP A 41 10.38 17.84 -23.47
C ASP A 41 9.60 17.09 -24.57
N ALA A 42 9.21 15.84 -24.30
CA ALA A 42 8.39 15.05 -25.21
C ALA A 42 6.88 15.38 -25.15
N GLY A 43 6.46 16.31 -24.28
CA GLY A 43 5.09 16.78 -24.14
C GLY A 43 4.16 15.87 -23.30
N ASP A 44 2.98 16.39 -23.00
CA ASP A 44 1.96 15.78 -22.14
C ASP A 44 0.64 15.50 -22.90
N PRO A 45 0.56 14.38 -23.65
CA PRO A 45 -0.63 14.04 -24.41
C PRO A 45 -1.83 13.63 -23.51
N HIS A 46 -1.60 13.43 -22.21
CA HIS A 46 -2.64 13.04 -21.27
C HIS A 46 -3.21 14.22 -20.48
N HIS A 47 -2.68 15.44 -20.64
CA HIS A 47 -3.02 16.60 -19.81
C HIS A 47 -2.90 16.29 -18.31
N ALA A 48 -1.86 15.55 -17.93
CA ALA A 48 -1.59 15.16 -16.54
C ALA A 48 -0.98 16.30 -15.71
N TRP A 49 -0.35 17.30 -16.34
CA TRP A 49 0.40 18.35 -15.66
C TRP A 49 -0.21 19.73 -15.91
N ILE A 50 -0.38 20.50 -14.83
CA ILE A 50 -0.63 21.95 -14.93
C ILE A 50 0.70 22.68 -15.05
N ARG A 51 1.69 22.27 -14.25
CA ARG A 51 3.02 22.86 -14.26
C ARG A 51 4.07 21.80 -13.86
N PRO A 52 4.72 21.15 -14.84
CA PRO A 52 5.96 20.44 -14.59
C PRO A 52 6.99 21.37 -13.92
N LEU A 53 7.79 20.86 -12.99
CA LEU A 53 8.94 21.63 -12.51
C LEU A 53 10.00 21.66 -13.62
N THR A 54 10.72 22.77 -13.71
CA THR A 54 11.85 22.88 -14.65
C THR A 54 13.01 21.99 -14.19
N HIS A 55 13.91 21.65 -15.11
CA HIS A 55 15.14 20.92 -14.79
C HIS A 55 15.92 21.60 -13.65
N ALA A 56 16.07 22.93 -13.70
CA ALA A 56 16.77 23.69 -12.66
C ALA A 56 16.06 23.62 -11.30
N GLU A 57 14.72 23.71 -11.28
CA GLU A 57 13.93 23.58 -10.05
C GLU A 57 14.07 22.19 -9.41
N MET A 58 14.03 21.12 -10.22
CA MET A 58 14.23 19.75 -9.72
C MET A 58 15.68 19.52 -9.27
N THR A 59 16.65 20.07 -9.98
CA THR A 59 18.08 19.94 -9.67
C THR A 59 18.41 20.52 -8.30
N ALA A 60 17.77 21.62 -7.88
CA ALA A 60 17.96 22.18 -6.55
C ALA A 60 17.63 21.18 -5.42
N TYR A 61 16.62 20.32 -5.61
CA TYR A 61 16.31 19.25 -4.66
C TYR A 61 17.31 18.11 -4.71
N ALA A 62 17.81 17.74 -5.91
CA ALA A 62 18.87 16.75 -6.04
C ALA A 62 20.20 17.22 -5.41
N ASP A 63 20.55 18.50 -5.57
CA ASP A 63 21.72 19.13 -4.95
C ASP A 63 21.66 19.08 -3.42
N ALA A 64 20.47 19.30 -2.85
CA ALA A 64 20.26 19.23 -1.40
C ALA A 64 20.46 17.82 -0.81
N LEU A 65 20.49 16.78 -1.66
CA LEU A 65 20.80 15.40 -1.28
C LEU A 65 22.29 15.09 -1.32
N ALA A 66 23.11 15.91 -2.00
CA ALA A 66 24.54 15.65 -2.15
C ALA A 66 25.23 15.54 -0.78
N GLY A 67 25.98 14.46 -0.57
CA GLY A 67 26.70 14.19 0.69
C GLY A 67 25.81 13.75 1.86
N ARG A 68 24.50 13.62 1.67
CA ARG A 68 23.60 13.04 2.69
C ARG A 68 23.67 11.52 2.64
N ASP A 69 23.60 10.89 3.81
CA ASP A 69 23.52 9.43 3.89
C ASP A 69 22.15 8.93 3.41
N ILE A 70 22.16 8.06 2.39
CA ILE A 70 20.95 7.43 1.85
C ILE A 70 20.18 6.70 2.95
N ALA A 71 20.87 6.08 3.91
CA ALA A 71 20.23 5.34 4.99
C ALA A 71 19.42 6.24 5.93
N SER A 72 19.80 7.52 6.05
CA SER A 72 19.14 8.51 6.91
C SER A 72 17.87 9.13 6.30
N LEU A 73 17.62 8.92 5.01
CA LEU A 73 16.54 9.56 4.27
C LEU A 73 15.61 8.49 3.65
N PRO A 74 14.41 8.25 4.23
CA PRO A 74 13.56 7.15 3.80
C PRO A 74 13.03 7.30 2.37
N LEU A 75 13.05 8.51 1.81
CA LEU A 75 12.64 8.82 0.44
C LEU A 75 13.78 9.45 -0.39
N TYR A 76 15.05 9.14 -0.08
CA TYR A 76 16.21 9.67 -0.78
C TYR A 76 16.09 9.61 -2.31
N GLY A 77 16.01 10.76 -2.97
CA GLY A 77 15.98 10.89 -4.42
C GLY A 77 14.67 10.44 -5.08
N VAL A 78 13.63 10.09 -4.30
CA VAL A 78 12.39 9.53 -4.83
C VAL A 78 11.56 10.63 -5.52
N PRO A 79 11.22 10.51 -6.82
CA PRO A 79 10.44 11.52 -7.53
C PRO A 79 8.95 11.42 -7.17
N PHE A 80 8.31 12.54 -6.87
CA PHE A 80 6.88 12.58 -6.54
C PHE A 80 6.11 13.74 -7.14
N ALA A 81 4.86 13.48 -7.52
CA ALA A 81 3.97 14.48 -8.11
C ALA A 81 3.00 15.06 -7.07
N ILE A 82 2.61 16.32 -7.21
CA ILE A 82 1.77 17.03 -6.25
C ILE A 82 0.52 17.54 -6.95
N LYS A 83 -0.67 17.12 -6.52
CA LYS A 83 -1.93 17.70 -7.02
C LYS A 83 -1.92 19.22 -6.88
N ASP A 84 -2.31 19.94 -7.93
CA ASP A 84 -2.25 21.42 -7.94
C ASP A 84 -3.29 22.13 -7.06
N ASN A 85 -3.85 21.43 -6.08
CA ASN A 85 -4.53 22.04 -4.94
C ASN A 85 -3.75 21.90 -3.63
N ILE A 86 -2.47 21.48 -3.70
CA ILE A 86 -1.56 21.33 -2.57
C ILE A 86 -0.34 22.22 -2.82
N ASP A 87 0.02 23.01 -1.82
CA ASP A 87 1.05 24.03 -1.91
C ASP A 87 2.47 23.46 -1.96
N LEU A 88 3.28 24.04 -2.84
CA LEU A 88 4.73 23.87 -2.93
C LEU A 88 5.34 25.28 -2.98
N ALA A 89 6.23 25.60 -2.03
CA ALA A 89 6.81 26.93 -1.90
C ALA A 89 7.42 27.43 -3.22
N GLY A 90 7.10 28.67 -3.59
CA GLY A 90 7.60 29.31 -4.81
C GLY A 90 6.98 28.80 -6.12
N ILE A 91 6.12 27.77 -6.07
CA ILE A 91 5.46 27.19 -7.24
C ILE A 91 3.95 27.48 -7.19
N PRO A 92 3.35 28.10 -8.22
CA PRO A 92 1.93 28.44 -8.22
C PRO A 92 1.01 27.26 -7.89
N THR A 93 -0.04 27.54 -7.13
CA THR A 93 -1.19 26.65 -6.87
C THR A 93 -2.42 27.27 -7.54
N THR A 94 -3.10 26.51 -8.42
CA THR A 94 -4.23 27.03 -9.20
C THR A 94 -5.56 26.33 -8.90
N ALA A 95 -5.53 25.14 -8.31
CA ALA A 95 -6.69 24.26 -8.17
C ALA A 95 -7.43 24.03 -9.51
N ALA A 96 -6.67 23.97 -10.62
CA ALA A 96 -7.15 23.93 -12.00
C ALA A 96 -8.04 25.13 -12.39
N CYS A 97 -7.74 26.31 -11.84
CA CYS A 97 -8.38 27.57 -12.19
C CYS A 97 -7.32 28.66 -12.36
N PRO A 98 -6.98 29.07 -13.60
CA PRO A 98 -5.95 30.08 -13.84
C PRO A 98 -6.17 31.39 -13.08
N ALA A 99 -7.43 31.86 -12.99
CA ALA A 99 -7.77 33.10 -12.29
C ALA A 99 -7.71 32.99 -10.75
N TYR A 100 -7.63 31.77 -10.20
CA TYR A 100 -7.46 31.54 -8.76
C TYR A 100 -5.99 31.48 -8.34
N ALA A 101 -5.06 31.46 -9.29
CA ALA A 101 -3.66 31.17 -9.03
C ALA A 101 -3.03 32.10 -7.97
N TYR A 102 -2.30 31.50 -7.05
CA TYR A 102 -1.42 32.18 -6.11
C TYR A 102 -0.12 31.40 -5.95
N THR A 103 0.95 32.07 -5.53
CA THR A 103 2.23 31.41 -5.23
C THR A 103 2.43 31.39 -3.72
N PRO A 104 2.47 30.22 -3.08
CA PRO A 104 2.66 30.12 -1.63
C PRO A 104 4.13 30.35 -1.26
N ASP A 105 4.37 31.06 -0.16
CA ASP A 105 5.72 31.23 0.43
C ASP A 105 6.21 29.96 1.16
N ARG A 106 5.28 29.07 1.53
CA ARG A 106 5.56 27.82 2.23
C ARG A 106 4.84 26.65 1.58
N SER A 107 5.51 25.50 1.57
CA SER A 107 4.89 24.25 1.12
C SER A 107 3.86 23.78 2.14
N ALA A 108 2.89 22.98 1.69
CA ALA A 108 1.99 22.27 2.60
C ALA A 108 2.81 21.38 3.57
N PRO A 109 2.42 21.21 4.84
CA PRO A 109 3.21 20.44 5.80
C PRO A 109 3.47 18.98 5.39
N VAL A 110 2.57 18.39 4.61
CA VAL A 110 2.78 17.05 4.04
C VAL A 110 3.90 17.05 2.99
N VAL A 111 3.98 18.10 2.17
CA VAL A 111 5.03 18.29 1.15
C VAL A 111 6.38 18.59 1.82
N GLU A 112 6.39 19.44 2.85
CA GLU A 112 7.60 19.74 3.64
C GLU A 112 8.22 18.46 4.25
N ARG A 113 7.40 17.59 4.85
CA ARG A 113 7.86 16.32 5.42
C ARG A 113 8.46 15.38 4.37
N LEU A 114 7.83 15.29 3.20
CA LEU A 114 8.32 14.43 2.10
C LEU A 114 9.65 14.93 1.54
N ILE A 115 9.78 16.24 1.31
CA ILE A 115 11.05 16.85 0.85
C ILE A 115 12.14 16.67 1.92
N ALA A 116 11.82 16.89 3.20
CA ALA A 116 12.77 16.68 4.29
C ALA A 116 13.24 15.22 4.41
N ALA A 117 12.40 14.26 4.02
CA ALA A 117 12.72 12.84 3.92
C ALA A 117 13.51 12.46 2.64
N GLY A 118 13.80 13.43 1.78
CA GLY A 118 14.66 13.30 0.61
C GLY A 118 13.93 13.16 -0.73
N ALA A 119 12.60 13.29 -0.75
CA ALA A 119 11.82 13.18 -1.98
C ALA A 119 11.98 14.42 -2.88
N ILE A 120 11.96 14.22 -4.20
CA ILE A 120 12.12 15.27 -5.21
C ILE A 120 10.75 15.56 -5.86
N PRO A 121 10.18 16.76 -5.69
CA PRO A 121 8.94 17.12 -6.37
C PRO A 121 9.19 17.26 -7.88
N VAL A 122 8.29 16.72 -8.71
CA VAL A 122 8.45 16.76 -10.18
C VAL A 122 7.50 17.72 -10.89
N GLY A 123 6.40 18.13 -10.23
CA GLY A 123 5.40 18.98 -10.86
C GLY A 123 4.10 19.11 -10.09
N LYS A 124 3.30 20.10 -10.49
CA LYS A 124 1.91 20.29 -10.10
C LYS A 124 0.99 19.59 -11.10
N THR A 125 0.26 18.57 -10.66
CA THR A 125 -0.58 17.74 -11.52
C THR A 125 -1.99 18.32 -11.68
N ASN A 126 -2.59 18.03 -12.84
CA ASN A 126 -3.93 18.45 -13.19
C ASN A 126 -5.00 17.77 -12.31
N LEU A 127 -6.15 18.42 -12.20
CA LEU A 127 -7.29 17.98 -11.39
C LEU A 127 -8.62 18.45 -11.97
N ASP A 128 -9.73 17.80 -11.60
CA ASP A 128 -11.04 18.44 -11.75
C ASP A 128 -11.06 19.72 -10.90
N GLN A 129 -11.50 20.82 -11.50
CA GLN A 129 -11.42 22.17 -10.92
C GLN A 129 -11.98 22.22 -9.50
N PHE A 130 -11.21 22.84 -8.59
CA PHE A 130 -11.46 22.90 -7.15
C PHE A 130 -11.77 21.54 -6.50
N ALA A 131 -11.11 20.48 -6.99
CA ALA A 131 -11.30 19.11 -6.54
C ALA A 131 -12.79 18.67 -6.55
N THR A 132 -13.55 19.12 -7.56
CA THR A 132 -14.99 18.87 -7.66
C THR A 132 -15.31 17.92 -8.83
N GLY A 133 -15.05 16.64 -8.63
CA GLY A 133 -15.35 15.61 -9.63
C GLY A 133 -14.69 14.29 -9.33
N LEU A 134 -15.12 13.26 -10.05
CA LEU A 134 -14.58 11.91 -10.05
C LEU A 134 -14.17 11.46 -11.46
N SER A 135 -14.16 12.36 -12.46
CA SER A 135 -13.97 12.01 -13.88
C SER A 135 -12.63 12.45 -14.48
N GLY A 136 -12.01 13.51 -13.95
CA GLY A 136 -10.79 14.10 -14.50
C GLY A 136 -11.01 14.97 -15.74
N GLN A 137 -12.26 15.26 -16.10
CA GLN A 137 -12.63 15.97 -17.33
C GLN A 137 -12.93 17.47 -17.13
N ARG A 138 -12.97 17.96 -15.88
CA ARG A 138 -13.48 19.29 -15.53
C ARG A 138 -12.34 20.28 -15.28
N SER A 139 -11.39 20.38 -16.22
CA SER A 139 -10.23 21.25 -16.11
C SER A 139 -10.05 22.12 -17.36
N PRO A 140 -9.87 23.45 -17.21
CA PRO A 140 -9.53 24.32 -18.34
C PRO A 140 -8.11 24.09 -18.88
N TYR A 141 -7.26 23.36 -18.14
CA TYR A 141 -5.93 22.94 -18.59
C TYR A 141 -5.98 21.71 -19.53
N GLY A 142 -7.19 21.28 -19.89
CA GLY A 142 -7.44 20.11 -20.70
C GLY A 142 -8.01 18.96 -19.86
N ALA A 143 -8.89 18.19 -20.50
CA ALA A 143 -9.48 17.02 -19.90
C ALA A 143 -8.43 15.91 -19.78
N CYS A 144 -8.12 15.51 -18.55
CA CYS A 144 -7.05 14.55 -18.28
C CYS A 144 -7.45 13.16 -18.79
N ARG A 145 -6.61 12.57 -19.64
CA ARG A 145 -6.87 11.31 -20.32
C ARG A 145 -6.24 10.14 -19.56
N ASN A 146 -6.94 9.00 -19.54
CA ASN A 146 -6.41 7.79 -18.90
C ASN A 146 -5.06 7.37 -19.52
N ALA A 147 -4.14 6.89 -18.67
CA ALA A 147 -2.78 6.51 -19.10
C ALA A 147 -2.75 5.25 -19.99
N LEU A 148 -3.71 4.34 -19.80
CA LEU A 148 -3.78 3.06 -20.54
C LEU A 148 -4.57 3.20 -21.84
N ASP A 149 -5.71 3.88 -21.79
CA ASP A 149 -6.56 4.14 -22.96
C ASP A 149 -7.14 5.57 -22.91
N PRO A 150 -6.57 6.53 -23.66
CA PRO A 150 -7.00 7.93 -23.65
C PRO A 150 -8.47 8.18 -24.01
N ARG A 151 -9.19 7.19 -24.56
CA ARG A 151 -10.64 7.29 -24.82
C ARG A 151 -11.46 7.22 -23.53
N TYR A 152 -10.88 6.73 -22.44
CA TYR A 152 -11.52 6.55 -21.15
C TYR A 152 -11.19 7.65 -20.15
N ALA A 153 -12.07 7.79 -19.16
CA ALA A 153 -11.85 8.66 -18.02
C ALA A 153 -10.54 8.27 -17.29
N SER A 154 -9.71 9.26 -16.99
CA SER A 154 -8.62 9.09 -16.01
C SER A 154 -9.17 8.88 -14.59
N GLY A 155 -10.41 9.31 -14.36
CA GLY A 155 -10.96 9.44 -13.01
C GLY A 155 -10.44 10.71 -12.36
N GLY A 156 -11.14 11.17 -11.33
CA GLY A 156 -10.84 12.44 -10.69
C GLY A 156 -11.18 12.44 -9.20
N SER A 157 -11.01 13.56 -8.51
CA SER A 157 -10.45 14.80 -9.04
C SER A 157 -8.93 14.77 -9.12
N SER A 158 -8.24 13.81 -8.52
CA SER A 158 -6.76 13.70 -8.56
C SER A 158 -6.28 13.01 -9.85
N SER A 159 -6.74 13.51 -11.00
CA SER A 159 -6.55 12.87 -12.31
C SER A 159 -5.08 12.80 -12.70
N GLY A 160 -4.41 13.94 -12.77
CA GLY A 160 -3.00 14.02 -13.16
C GLY A 160 -2.08 13.28 -12.19
N SER A 161 -2.40 13.27 -10.88
CA SER A 161 -1.64 12.51 -9.87
C SER A 161 -1.63 11.01 -10.16
N ALA A 162 -2.78 10.44 -10.55
CA ALA A 162 -2.86 9.02 -10.90
C ALA A 162 -2.15 8.73 -12.23
N VAL A 163 -2.33 9.60 -13.23
CA VAL A 163 -1.67 9.44 -14.54
C VAL A 163 -0.13 9.54 -14.42
N ALA A 164 0.37 10.48 -13.61
CA ALA A 164 1.81 10.65 -13.39
C ALA A 164 2.48 9.39 -12.80
N VAL A 165 1.79 8.69 -11.88
CA VAL A 165 2.26 7.41 -11.32
C VAL A 165 2.07 6.29 -12.33
N ALA A 166 0.92 6.20 -12.99
CA ALA A 166 0.64 5.15 -13.97
C ALA A 166 1.65 5.13 -15.14
N LEU A 167 2.12 6.31 -15.56
CA LEU A 167 3.14 6.47 -16.61
C LEU A 167 4.59 6.28 -16.10
N GLY A 168 4.78 6.11 -14.78
CA GLY A 168 6.10 6.01 -14.17
C GLY A 168 6.91 7.32 -14.27
N VAL A 169 6.25 8.48 -14.30
CA VAL A 169 6.96 9.78 -14.22
C VAL A 169 7.29 10.11 -12.76
N ALA A 170 6.41 9.70 -11.85
CA ALA A 170 6.60 9.80 -10.41
C ALA A 170 6.48 8.40 -9.77
N ALA A 171 7.28 8.12 -8.73
CA ALA A 171 7.21 6.86 -7.99
C ALA A 171 5.94 6.78 -7.12
N PHE A 172 5.51 7.94 -6.62
CA PHE A 172 4.25 8.13 -5.93
C PHE A 172 3.73 9.55 -6.19
N SER A 173 2.47 9.81 -5.86
CA SER A 173 1.91 11.16 -5.94
C SER A 173 0.97 11.46 -4.80
N LEU A 174 0.86 12.76 -4.49
CA LEU A 174 -0.17 13.28 -3.62
C LEU A 174 -1.42 13.61 -4.41
N GLY A 175 -2.57 13.22 -3.86
CA GLY A 175 -3.89 13.67 -4.25
C GLY A 175 -4.65 14.25 -3.07
N THR A 176 -5.93 14.50 -3.29
CA THR A 176 -6.89 14.76 -2.21
C THR A 176 -8.11 13.90 -2.42
N ASP A 177 -8.79 13.50 -1.34
CA ASP A 177 -9.99 12.69 -1.34
C ASP A 177 -11.02 13.21 -0.34
N THR A 178 -12.09 13.78 -0.88
CA THR A 178 -13.32 14.13 -0.14
C THR A 178 -14.40 13.04 -0.29
N ALA A 179 -14.55 12.53 -1.51
CA ALA A 179 -15.68 11.71 -1.93
C ALA A 179 -15.27 10.46 -2.72
N GLY A 180 -13.98 10.31 -3.06
CA GLY A 180 -13.49 9.23 -3.93
C GLY A 180 -12.23 9.58 -4.71
N SER A 181 -11.74 10.82 -4.60
CA SER A 181 -10.72 11.36 -5.48
C SER A 181 -9.30 10.81 -5.30
N GLY A 182 -9.04 10.01 -4.25
CA GLY A 182 -7.84 9.22 -4.05
C GLY A 182 -8.01 7.74 -4.40
N ARG A 183 -9.24 7.32 -4.73
CA ARG A 183 -9.64 5.91 -4.90
C ARG A 183 -10.06 5.60 -6.34
N VAL A 184 -11.00 6.37 -6.90
CA VAL A 184 -11.49 6.17 -8.28
C VAL A 184 -10.36 6.24 -9.32
N PRO A 185 -9.48 7.27 -9.31
CA PRO A 185 -8.38 7.31 -10.26
C PRO A 185 -7.38 6.16 -10.08
N ALA A 186 -7.22 5.62 -8.86
CA ALA A 186 -6.32 4.49 -8.62
C ALA A 186 -6.84 3.23 -9.31
N ALA A 187 -8.14 2.94 -9.15
CA ALA A 187 -8.78 1.79 -9.78
C ALA A 187 -8.71 1.86 -11.32
N PHE A 188 -8.92 3.04 -11.91
CA PHE A 188 -8.88 3.23 -13.37
C PHE A 188 -7.49 3.10 -14.00
N HIS A 189 -6.44 3.01 -13.18
CA HIS A 189 -5.07 2.87 -13.64
C HIS A 189 -4.35 1.63 -13.07
N GLY A 190 -5.06 0.78 -12.31
CA GLY A 190 -4.43 -0.38 -11.67
C GLY A 190 -3.36 0.02 -10.63
N LEU A 191 -3.61 1.11 -9.90
CA LEU A 191 -2.73 1.60 -8.84
C LEU A 191 -3.29 1.30 -7.44
N VAL A 192 -2.43 1.48 -6.44
CA VAL A 192 -2.85 1.60 -5.04
C VAL A 192 -3.22 3.06 -4.74
N GLY A 193 -4.37 3.26 -4.12
CA GLY A 193 -4.86 4.56 -3.67
C GLY A 193 -5.16 4.56 -2.18
N LEU A 194 -4.26 5.11 -1.36
CA LEU A 194 -4.47 5.24 0.08
C LEU A 194 -5.22 6.54 0.38
N LYS A 195 -6.37 6.41 1.02
CA LYS A 195 -7.12 7.50 1.67
C LYS A 195 -6.97 7.33 3.18
N PRO A 196 -6.04 8.05 3.82
CA PRO A 196 -5.80 7.91 5.24
C PRO A 196 -6.97 8.37 6.08
N THR A 197 -7.04 7.91 7.33
CA THR A 197 -7.89 8.46 8.38
C THR A 197 -7.86 9.99 8.34
N ARG A 198 -9.05 10.61 8.32
CA ARG A 198 -9.19 12.07 8.19
C ARG A 198 -8.39 12.79 9.27
N GLY A 199 -7.65 13.83 8.90
CA GLY A 199 -6.84 14.63 9.83
C GLY A 199 -5.47 14.05 10.20
N VAL A 200 -5.15 12.80 9.81
CA VAL A 200 -3.82 12.20 10.09
C VAL A 200 -2.72 12.80 9.21
N LEU A 201 -3.06 13.08 7.95
CA LEU A 201 -2.26 13.93 7.07
C LEU A 201 -2.87 15.33 7.10
N SER A 202 -2.04 16.32 7.40
CA SER A 202 -2.46 17.71 7.51
C SER A 202 -3.00 18.25 6.18
N THR A 203 -4.04 19.08 6.24
CA THR A 203 -4.64 19.75 5.08
C THR A 203 -4.33 21.26 5.06
N LEU A 204 -3.42 21.73 5.91
CA LEU A 204 -2.84 23.07 5.77
C LEU A 204 -2.08 23.18 4.45
N GLY A 205 -2.21 24.33 3.78
CA GLY A 205 -1.65 24.52 2.43
C GLY A 205 -2.36 23.69 1.36
N VAL A 206 -3.59 23.24 1.62
CA VAL A 206 -4.46 22.60 0.63
C VAL A 206 -5.67 23.49 0.36
N VAL A 207 -5.93 23.81 -0.91
CA VAL A 207 -7.15 24.52 -1.31
C VAL A 207 -8.35 23.59 -1.07
N PRO A 208 -9.27 23.96 -0.16
CA PRO A 208 -10.29 23.03 0.31
C PRO A 208 -11.40 22.82 -0.72
N ALA A 209 -11.94 21.60 -0.75
CA ALA A 209 -13.19 21.24 -1.41
C ALA A 209 -14.33 21.24 -0.38
N CYS A 210 -14.30 20.30 0.57
CA CYS A 210 -15.16 20.31 1.74
C CYS A 210 -14.25 20.19 2.97
N ARG A 211 -13.88 21.34 3.55
CA ARG A 211 -12.79 21.42 4.53
C ARG A 211 -12.96 20.44 5.68
N SER A 212 -14.19 20.22 6.15
CA SER A 212 -14.45 19.27 7.24
C SER A 212 -14.26 17.80 6.87
N LEU A 213 -14.19 17.45 5.58
CA LEU A 213 -14.13 16.09 5.06
C LEU A 213 -12.82 15.76 4.34
N ASP A 214 -12.09 16.79 3.89
CA ASP A 214 -10.94 16.63 3.01
C ASP A 214 -9.80 15.84 3.66
N CYS A 215 -9.17 15.00 2.84
CA CYS A 215 -7.98 14.23 3.20
C CYS A 215 -6.96 14.39 2.08
N VAL A 216 -5.68 14.58 2.41
CA VAL A 216 -4.59 14.29 1.47
C VAL A 216 -4.56 12.77 1.25
N SER A 217 -4.39 12.33 0.01
CA SER A 217 -4.33 10.92 -0.39
C SER A 217 -3.00 10.60 -1.08
N VAL A 218 -2.65 9.32 -1.18
CA VAL A 218 -1.42 8.85 -1.82
C VAL A 218 -1.76 7.85 -2.93
N PHE A 219 -1.17 8.05 -4.11
CA PHE A 219 -1.13 7.03 -5.17
C PHE A 219 0.26 6.41 -5.25
N ALA A 220 0.32 5.09 -5.42
CA ALA A 220 1.57 4.35 -5.60
C ALA A 220 1.34 3.06 -6.41
N HIS A 221 2.41 2.40 -6.84
CA HIS A 221 2.33 1.10 -7.50
C HIS A 221 2.10 -0.06 -6.54
N SER A 222 2.49 0.09 -5.27
CA SER A 222 2.40 -0.99 -4.27
C SER A 222 1.92 -0.49 -2.89
N PRO A 223 1.33 -1.37 -2.07
CA PRO A 223 0.99 -1.05 -0.68
C PRO A 223 2.22 -0.70 0.17
N ALA A 224 3.37 -1.30 -0.13
CA ALA A 224 4.64 -1.00 0.54
C ALA A 224 5.12 0.45 0.28
N ASP A 225 4.99 0.91 -0.96
CA ASP A 225 5.32 2.30 -1.31
C ASP A 225 4.35 3.27 -0.62
N ALA A 226 3.05 2.99 -0.68
CA ALA A 226 2.03 3.79 0.02
C ALA A 226 2.27 3.86 1.53
N ARG A 227 2.69 2.76 2.16
CA ARG A 227 3.07 2.71 3.58
C ARG A 227 4.27 3.62 3.88
N SER A 228 5.29 3.57 3.03
CA SER A 228 6.52 4.36 3.20
C SER A 228 6.21 5.87 3.14
N VAL A 229 5.38 6.27 2.17
CA VAL A 229 4.91 7.66 2.03
C VAL A 229 4.04 8.07 3.23
N PHE A 230 3.09 7.22 3.64
CA PHE A 230 2.22 7.49 4.79
C PHE A 230 3.02 7.70 6.08
N ALA A 231 4.01 6.85 6.35
CA ALA A 231 4.86 6.94 7.54
C ALA A 231 5.61 8.29 7.64
N VAL A 232 6.01 8.86 6.50
CA VAL A 232 6.68 10.16 6.41
C VAL A 232 5.69 11.32 6.47
N ALA A 233 4.56 11.22 5.75
CA ALA A 233 3.63 12.33 5.56
C ALA A 233 2.72 12.57 6.78
N GLN A 234 2.48 11.55 7.60
CA GLN A 234 1.61 11.66 8.77
C GLN A 234 2.20 12.54 9.87
N GLY A 235 1.33 13.22 10.62
CA GLY A 235 1.73 14.00 11.80
C GLY A 235 0.85 15.21 12.04
N VAL A 236 0.71 15.58 13.31
CA VAL A 236 -0.01 16.79 13.72
C VAL A 236 0.79 18.02 13.30
N THR A 237 0.11 19.02 12.75
CA THR A 237 0.69 20.33 12.46
C THR A 237 -0.07 21.39 13.24
N GLY A 238 0.66 22.29 13.92
CA GLY A 238 0.04 23.42 14.62
C GLY A 238 -0.77 24.29 13.64
N GLY A 239 -1.95 24.71 14.06
CA GLY A 239 -2.85 25.56 13.27
C GLY A 239 -3.76 24.81 12.29
N ASP A 240 -3.64 23.49 12.16
CA ASP A 240 -4.58 22.69 11.36
C ASP A 240 -5.83 22.39 12.19
N PRO A 241 -7.01 22.98 11.88
CA PRO A 241 -8.21 22.80 12.70
C PRO A 241 -8.80 21.39 12.62
N TYR A 242 -8.42 20.59 11.62
CA TYR A 242 -8.88 19.21 11.44
C TYR A 242 -7.78 18.19 11.66
N GLY A 243 -6.56 18.64 11.99
CA GLY A 243 -5.42 17.77 12.28
C GLY A 243 -5.64 16.95 13.55
N ARG A 244 -5.31 15.66 13.50
CA ARG A 244 -5.31 14.78 14.68
C ARG A 244 -4.17 13.77 14.62
N ALA A 245 -3.71 13.36 15.80
CA ALA A 245 -2.67 12.34 15.90
C ALA A 245 -3.18 11.00 15.36
N TRP A 246 -2.31 10.26 14.66
CA TRP A 246 -2.59 8.88 14.31
C TRP A 246 -2.51 7.99 15.55
N GLN A 247 -3.58 7.25 15.82
CA GLN A 247 -3.70 6.36 16.99
C GLN A 247 -3.98 4.93 16.52
N PRO A 248 -2.98 4.24 15.94
CA PRO A 248 -3.20 2.87 15.49
C PRO A 248 -3.65 1.99 16.66
N GLN A 249 -4.59 1.09 16.40
CA GLN A 249 -4.99 0.11 17.40
C GLN A 249 -3.77 -0.74 17.81
N PRO A 250 -3.58 -1.04 19.11
CA PRO A 250 -2.46 -1.85 19.59
C PRO A 250 -2.38 -3.18 18.84
N GLU A 251 -1.15 -3.65 18.59
CA GLU A 251 -0.78 -4.76 17.68
C GLU A 251 -1.31 -6.16 18.04
N VAL A 252 -2.38 -6.26 18.83
CA VAL A 252 -2.88 -7.53 19.39
C VAL A 252 -3.26 -8.51 18.28
N ASP A 253 -3.66 -8.03 17.10
CA ASP A 253 -3.93 -8.87 15.93
C ASP A 253 -3.53 -8.15 14.64
N ARG A 254 -2.23 -8.11 14.29
CA ARG A 254 -1.86 -7.83 12.90
C ARG A 254 -2.52 -8.90 12.04
N VAL A 255 -3.39 -8.48 11.12
CA VAL A 255 -3.91 -9.35 10.07
C VAL A 255 -2.73 -9.79 9.22
N ARG A 256 -2.18 -10.97 9.51
CA ARG A 256 -1.06 -11.52 8.74
C ARG A 256 -1.54 -12.30 7.51
N SER A 257 -2.82 -12.64 7.44
CA SER A 257 -3.39 -13.32 6.28
C SER A 257 -4.87 -12.99 6.09
N LEU A 258 -5.26 -12.84 4.82
CA LEU A 258 -6.66 -12.65 4.43
C LEU A 258 -7.57 -13.77 4.97
N GLY A 259 -7.06 -15.00 5.00
CA GLY A 259 -7.80 -16.18 5.47
C GLY A 259 -8.22 -16.18 6.94
N ARG A 260 -7.65 -15.30 7.77
CA ARG A 260 -8.04 -15.14 9.19
C ARG A 260 -8.88 -13.89 9.45
N SER A 261 -9.25 -13.18 8.39
CA SER A 261 -9.96 -11.90 8.49
C SER A 261 -11.45 -12.04 8.22
N GLY A 262 -12.24 -11.17 8.86
CA GLY A 262 -13.65 -10.96 8.56
C GLY A 262 -13.86 -9.76 7.63
N PHE A 263 -14.52 -9.98 6.49
CA PHE A 263 -14.87 -8.94 5.53
C PHE A 263 -16.37 -8.77 5.38
N GLY A 264 -16.83 -7.54 5.53
CA GLY A 264 -18.19 -7.16 5.15
C GLY A 264 -18.24 -6.88 3.65
N VAL A 265 -19.25 -7.38 2.95
CA VAL A 265 -19.54 -7.01 1.55
C VAL A 265 -20.99 -6.54 1.45
N PRO A 266 -21.31 -5.53 0.61
CA PRO A 266 -22.72 -5.17 0.40
C PRO A 266 -23.54 -6.39 -0.02
N ARG A 267 -24.79 -6.50 0.47
CA ARG A 267 -25.72 -7.52 -0.01
C ARG A 267 -25.87 -7.46 -1.53
N ALA A 268 -26.17 -8.60 -2.14
CA ALA A 268 -26.27 -8.71 -3.60
C ALA A 268 -27.27 -7.73 -4.23
N ASP A 269 -28.38 -7.41 -3.53
CA ASP A 269 -29.41 -6.46 -3.96
C ASP A 269 -28.99 -4.98 -3.83
N GLN A 270 -27.88 -4.71 -3.14
CA GLN A 270 -27.32 -3.36 -2.93
C GLN A 270 -26.06 -3.12 -3.77
N LEU A 271 -25.61 -4.12 -4.51
CA LEU A 271 -24.54 -4.00 -5.49
C LEU A 271 -25.08 -3.41 -6.80
N GLU A 272 -24.64 -2.20 -7.11
CA GLU A 272 -24.99 -1.49 -8.34
C GLU A 272 -23.79 -1.40 -9.30
N PHE A 273 -24.06 -1.60 -10.59
CA PHE A 273 -23.11 -1.51 -11.70
C PHE A 273 -23.67 -0.69 -12.87
N PHE A 274 -24.89 -0.18 -12.78
CA PHE A 274 -25.56 0.66 -13.78
C PHE A 274 -25.59 0.03 -15.19
N GLY A 275 -25.78 -1.29 -15.24
CA GLY A 275 -25.76 -2.08 -16.47
C GLY A 275 -24.36 -2.46 -16.99
N ASP A 276 -23.30 -2.12 -16.26
CA ASP A 276 -21.92 -2.49 -16.60
C ASP A 276 -21.61 -3.94 -16.21
N GLU A 277 -21.80 -4.84 -17.19
CA GLU A 277 -21.50 -6.26 -17.01
C GLU A 277 -19.98 -6.55 -16.95
N SER A 278 -19.12 -5.66 -17.44
CA SER A 278 -17.66 -5.80 -17.33
C SER A 278 -17.21 -5.68 -15.87
N TYR A 279 -17.69 -4.66 -15.17
CA TYR A 279 -17.35 -4.42 -13.77
C TYR A 279 -18.06 -5.41 -12.85
N ARG A 280 -19.31 -5.80 -13.15
CA ARG A 280 -20.03 -6.85 -12.42
C ARG A 280 -19.27 -8.18 -12.43
N ALA A 281 -18.81 -8.62 -13.62
CA ALA A 281 -18.04 -9.85 -13.76
C ALA A 281 -16.68 -9.78 -13.05
N ALA A 282 -15.99 -8.63 -13.13
CA ALA A 282 -14.71 -8.43 -12.45
C ALA A 282 -14.85 -8.43 -10.92
N TRP A 283 -15.93 -7.85 -10.38
CA TRP A 283 -16.28 -7.95 -8.96
C TRP A 283 -16.49 -9.41 -8.53
N GLY A 284 -17.26 -10.17 -9.30
CA GLY A 284 -17.49 -11.60 -9.03
C GLY A 284 -16.17 -12.36 -8.92
N ALA A 285 -15.25 -12.15 -9.88
CA ALA A 285 -13.93 -12.78 -9.85
C ALA A 285 -13.07 -12.37 -8.63
N ALA A 286 -13.10 -11.09 -8.26
CA ALA A 286 -12.38 -10.59 -7.09
C ALA A 286 -12.96 -11.18 -5.78
N LEU A 287 -14.28 -11.29 -5.68
CA LEU A 287 -14.95 -11.85 -4.51
C LEU A 287 -14.65 -13.36 -4.36
N GLU A 288 -14.65 -14.12 -5.46
CA GLU A 288 -14.23 -15.52 -5.45
C GLU A 288 -12.77 -15.68 -5.02
N ARG A 289 -11.88 -14.81 -5.49
CA ARG A 289 -10.49 -14.81 -5.04
C ARG A 289 -10.40 -14.56 -3.53
N LEU A 290 -11.17 -13.61 -3.00
CA LEU A 290 -11.19 -13.34 -1.56
C LEU A 290 -11.70 -14.56 -0.78
N ARG A 291 -12.77 -15.22 -1.24
CA ARG A 291 -13.28 -16.47 -0.65
C ARG A 291 -12.23 -17.58 -0.64
N ALA A 292 -11.48 -17.73 -1.75
CA ALA A 292 -10.44 -18.74 -1.89
C ALA A 292 -9.29 -18.58 -0.88
N THR A 293 -9.11 -17.40 -0.28
CA THR A 293 -8.11 -17.21 0.80
C THR A 293 -8.52 -17.85 2.13
N GLY A 294 -9.77 -18.29 2.27
CA GLY A 294 -10.36 -18.77 3.52
C GLY A 294 -10.98 -17.66 4.38
N ALA A 295 -11.03 -16.42 3.87
CA ALA A 295 -11.57 -15.29 4.61
C ALA A 295 -13.06 -15.46 4.94
N ARG A 296 -13.48 -14.96 6.11
CA ARG A 296 -14.88 -14.96 6.52
C ARG A 296 -15.60 -13.78 5.86
N ILE A 297 -16.43 -14.06 4.86
CA ILE A 297 -17.21 -13.04 4.15
C ILE A 297 -18.62 -12.97 4.71
N VAL A 298 -19.06 -11.77 5.07
CA VAL A 298 -20.39 -11.49 5.62
C VAL A 298 -21.08 -10.47 4.75
N GLU A 299 -22.27 -10.77 4.28
CA GLU A 299 -23.10 -9.75 3.64
C GLU A 299 -23.64 -8.78 4.69
N ILE A 300 -23.45 -7.48 4.46
CA ILE A 300 -23.88 -6.40 5.36
C ILE A 300 -25.00 -5.58 4.73
N ASP A 301 -25.89 -5.06 5.56
CA ASP A 301 -26.82 -4.02 5.12
C ASP A 301 -26.06 -2.73 4.80
N PHE A 302 -25.95 -2.43 3.52
CA PHE A 302 -25.23 -1.27 3.01
C PHE A 302 -26.08 0.00 2.96
N SER A 303 -27.37 -0.08 3.29
CA SER A 303 -28.32 1.05 3.26
C SER A 303 -27.87 2.27 4.08
N PRO A 304 -27.35 2.14 5.32
CA PRO A 304 -26.87 3.29 6.09
C PRO A 304 -25.69 4.00 5.44
N PHE A 305 -24.79 3.25 4.81
CA PHE A 305 -23.64 3.79 4.08
C PHE A 305 -24.11 4.56 2.83
N LEU A 306 -25.02 3.99 2.05
CA LEU A 306 -25.61 4.66 0.89
C LEU A 306 -26.42 5.91 1.29
N ALA A 307 -27.15 5.87 2.40
CA ALA A 307 -27.85 7.03 2.93
C ALA A 307 -26.89 8.15 3.35
N ALA A 308 -25.76 7.81 3.97
CA ALA A 308 -24.70 8.78 4.27
C ALA A 308 -24.06 9.33 2.99
N ALA A 309 -23.81 8.48 1.98
CA ALA A 309 -23.29 8.92 0.68
C ALA A 309 -24.20 9.96 -0.01
N ARG A 310 -25.53 9.76 0.05
CA ARG A 310 -26.51 10.70 -0.54
C ARG A 310 -26.44 12.09 0.10
N LEU A 311 -26.23 12.16 1.42
CA LEU A 311 -26.10 13.45 2.13
C LEU A 311 -25.00 14.36 1.54
N LEU A 312 -23.94 13.80 0.95
CA LEU A 312 -22.83 14.59 0.42
C LEU A 312 -23.23 15.53 -0.73
N TYR A 313 -24.08 15.04 -1.65
CA TYR A 313 -24.46 15.76 -2.88
C TYR A 313 -25.95 16.14 -2.92
N GLU A 314 -26.83 15.36 -2.29
CA GLU A 314 -28.25 15.68 -2.14
C GLU A 314 -28.50 16.56 -0.91
N GLY A 315 -27.58 16.56 0.06
CA GLY A 315 -27.64 17.36 1.28
C GLY A 315 -26.72 18.60 1.25
N PRO A 316 -26.57 19.26 2.41
CA PRO A 316 -26.01 20.61 2.50
C PRO A 316 -24.48 20.67 2.48
N TRP A 317 -23.75 19.54 2.40
CA TRP A 317 -22.27 19.56 2.39
C TRP A 317 -21.67 20.28 1.17
N VAL A 318 -22.42 20.40 0.07
CA VAL A 318 -22.04 21.25 -1.06
C VAL A 318 -21.86 22.72 -0.65
N ALA A 319 -22.48 23.16 0.45
CA ALA A 319 -22.30 24.49 1.02
C ALA A 319 -20.88 24.73 1.56
N GLU A 320 -20.09 23.69 1.90
CA GLU A 320 -18.67 23.89 2.22
C GLU A 320 -17.86 24.33 1.00
N ARG A 321 -18.22 23.86 -0.20
CA ARG A 321 -17.60 24.33 -1.45
C ARG A 321 -17.96 25.78 -1.71
N LEU A 322 -19.21 26.15 -1.46
CA LEU A 322 -19.65 27.55 -1.54
C LEU A 322 -18.95 28.42 -0.49
N ALA A 323 -18.75 27.93 0.74
CA ALA A 323 -18.03 28.68 1.78
C ALA A 323 -16.55 28.88 1.40
N ALA A 324 -15.92 27.89 0.78
CA ALA A 324 -14.54 27.97 0.31
C ALA A 324 -14.37 28.88 -0.91
N LEU A 325 -15.30 28.84 -1.86
CA LEU A 325 -15.15 29.45 -3.18
C LEU A 325 -16.04 30.67 -3.40
N GLY A 326 -17.04 30.93 -2.56
CA GLY A 326 -18.14 31.85 -2.86
C GLY A 326 -17.69 33.28 -3.15
N ALA A 327 -16.75 33.81 -2.36
CA ALA A 327 -16.19 35.14 -2.61
C ALA A 327 -15.44 35.21 -3.95
N PHE A 328 -14.70 34.16 -4.31
CA PHE A 328 -14.02 34.06 -5.60
C PHE A 328 -15.03 33.91 -6.75
N ALA A 329 -16.00 33.00 -6.61
CA ALA A 329 -17.04 32.73 -7.60
C ALA A 329 -17.93 33.95 -7.88
N ALA A 330 -18.15 34.81 -6.88
CA ALA A 330 -18.89 36.07 -7.05
C ALA A 330 -18.07 37.12 -7.83
N ARG A 331 -16.75 37.14 -7.67
CA ARG A 331 -15.85 38.07 -8.36
C ARG A 331 -15.51 37.61 -9.78
N GLU A 332 -15.27 36.32 -9.95
CA GLU A 332 -14.78 35.68 -11.18
C GLU A 332 -15.71 34.52 -11.62
N PRO A 333 -17.01 34.76 -11.86
CA PRO A 333 -17.96 33.68 -12.16
C PRO A 333 -17.60 32.90 -13.42
N ASP A 334 -16.97 33.57 -14.39
CA ASP A 334 -16.57 32.98 -15.67
C ASP A 334 -15.29 32.15 -15.63
N ALA A 335 -14.54 32.22 -14.53
CA ALA A 335 -13.41 31.34 -14.28
C ALA A 335 -13.83 29.92 -13.84
N LEU A 336 -15.08 29.75 -13.39
CA LEU A 336 -15.62 28.46 -13.01
C LEU A 336 -16.04 27.64 -14.23
N HIS A 337 -15.52 26.41 -14.30
CA HIS A 337 -15.99 25.40 -15.24
C HIS A 337 -17.53 25.23 -15.09
N PRO A 338 -18.31 25.15 -16.19
CA PRO A 338 -19.78 25.23 -16.13
C PRO A 338 -20.44 24.25 -15.15
N VAL A 339 -19.98 23.00 -15.13
CA VAL A 339 -20.47 21.98 -14.18
C VAL A 339 -20.19 22.35 -12.72
N ILE A 340 -19.04 22.96 -12.43
CA ILE A 340 -18.67 23.38 -11.07
C ILE A 340 -19.50 24.58 -10.64
N ARG A 341 -19.75 25.52 -11.56
CA ARG A 341 -20.67 26.65 -11.34
C ARG A 341 -22.07 26.14 -10.96
N THR A 342 -22.60 25.14 -11.69
CA THR A 342 -23.90 24.52 -11.37
C THR A 342 -23.90 23.85 -10.00
N ILE A 343 -22.88 23.05 -9.68
CA ILE A 343 -22.79 22.35 -8.39
C ILE A 343 -22.71 23.34 -7.23
N VAL A 344 -21.79 24.31 -7.30
CA VAL A 344 -21.58 25.31 -6.23
C VAL A 344 -22.79 26.24 -6.11
N GLY A 345 -23.37 26.70 -7.22
CA GLY A 345 -24.56 27.54 -7.22
C GLY A 345 -25.78 26.85 -6.59
N GLY A 346 -25.91 25.54 -6.78
CA GLY A 346 -26.94 24.71 -6.17
C GLY A 346 -26.91 24.66 -4.64
N ALA A 347 -25.80 25.04 -4.01
CA ALA A 347 -25.67 25.08 -2.55
C ALA A 347 -26.54 26.15 -1.88
N SER A 348 -26.86 27.23 -2.60
CA SER A 348 -27.64 28.37 -2.08
C SER A 348 -29.06 28.01 -1.65
N ARG A 349 -29.58 26.85 -2.06
CA ARG A 349 -30.91 26.35 -1.68
C ARG A 349 -30.98 25.83 -0.24
N PHE A 350 -29.86 25.59 0.41
CA PHE A 350 -29.81 25.02 1.76
C PHE A 350 -29.64 26.11 2.81
N SER A 351 -30.49 26.07 3.83
CA SER A 351 -30.40 26.93 5.01
C SER A 351 -29.46 26.36 6.07
N ALA A 352 -29.17 27.15 7.11
CA ALA A 352 -28.48 26.65 8.30
C ALA A 352 -29.28 25.53 9.01
N ALA A 353 -30.61 25.61 9.02
CA ALA A 353 -31.46 24.57 9.60
C ALA A 353 -31.33 23.24 8.85
N ASP A 354 -31.25 23.27 7.51
CA ASP A 354 -31.00 22.08 6.70
C ASP A 354 -29.62 21.47 7.00
N ALA A 355 -28.61 22.31 7.21
CA ALA A 355 -27.27 21.88 7.62
C ALA A 355 -27.31 21.11 8.95
N PHE A 356 -27.93 21.67 9.99
CA PHE A 356 -28.03 21.00 11.29
C PHE A 356 -28.87 19.73 11.22
N ALA A 357 -29.99 19.73 10.50
CA ALA A 357 -30.80 18.52 10.29
C ALA A 357 -30.00 17.40 9.60
N ALA A 358 -29.13 17.75 8.66
CA ALA A 358 -28.26 16.80 7.99
C ALA A 358 -27.15 16.27 8.91
N PHE A 359 -26.61 17.09 9.81
CA PHE A 359 -25.69 16.63 10.87
C PHE A 359 -26.35 15.63 11.82
N ASP A 360 -27.59 15.91 12.27
CA ASP A 360 -28.36 15.00 13.13
C ASP A 360 -28.67 13.68 12.40
N ARG A 361 -29.02 13.76 11.11
CA ARG A 361 -29.21 12.56 10.29
C ARG A 361 -27.93 11.76 10.16
N LEU A 362 -26.79 12.41 9.93
CA LEU A 362 -25.48 11.74 9.85
C LEU A 362 -25.10 11.08 11.18
N ALA A 363 -25.38 11.72 12.33
CA ALA A 363 -25.15 11.13 13.64
C ALA A 363 -25.96 9.84 13.83
N THR A 364 -27.22 9.84 13.40
CA THR A 364 -28.06 8.63 13.40
C THR A 364 -27.49 7.54 12.49
N LEU A 365 -27.11 7.91 11.26
CA LEU A 365 -26.53 6.98 10.28
C LEU A 365 -25.21 6.37 10.75
N ARG A 366 -24.39 7.09 11.53
CA ARG A 366 -23.17 6.54 12.15
C ARG A 366 -23.49 5.40 13.10
N ILE A 367 -24.53 5.53 13.92
CA ILE A 367 -24.97 4.46 14.85
C ILE A 367 -25.49 3.26 14.08
N GLU A 368 -26.29 3.49 13.03
CA GLU A 368 -26.81 2.43 12.16
C GLU A 368 -25.67 1.69 11.45
N ALA A 369 -24.74 2.41 10.83
CA ALA A 369 -23.57 1.85 10.14
C ALA A 369 -22.62 1.12 11.10
N ALA A 370 -22.50 1.58 12.36
CA ALA A 370 -21.68 0.92 13.38
C ALA A 370 -22.06 -0.55 13.61
N ARG A 371 -23.33 -0.91 13.40
CA ARG A 371 -23.83 -2.29 13.57
C ARG A 371 -23.24 -3.28 12.56
N ALA A 372 -22.91 -2.81 11.36
CA ALA A 372 -22.33 -3.66 10.33
C ALA A 372 -20.93 -4.17 10.68
N TRP A 373 -20.22 -3.47 11.58
CA TRP A 373 -18.82 -3.73 11.90
C TRP A 373 -18.55 -4.92 12.83
N ALA A 374 -19.59 -5.58 13.34
CA ALA A 374 -19.45 -6.66 14.31
C ALA A 374 -18.60 -7.83 13.75
N GLY A 375 -17.45 -8.07 14.37
CA GLY A 375 -16.49 -9.09 13.97
C GLY A 375 -15.76 -8.83 12.65
N LEU A 376 -15.91 -7.66 12.04
CA LEU A 376 -15.28 -7.32 10.76
C LEU A 376 -13.97 -6.56 10.96
N ASP A 377 -12.98 -6.93 10.15
CA ASP A 377 -11.70 -6.24 10.04
C ASP A 377 -11.73 -5.15 8.97
N ALA A 378 -12.50 -5.34 7.90
CA ALA A 378 -12.73 -4.34 6.86
C ALA A 378 -14.06 -4.59 6.12
N ILE A 379 -14.56 -3.55 5.44
CA ILE A 379 -15.60 -3.67 4.42
C ILE A 379 -14.93 -3.67 3.05
N VAL A 380 -15.34 -4.56 2.14
CA VAL A 380 -14.80 -4.71 0.79
C VAL A 380 -15.90 -4.50 -0.23
N MET A 381 -15.61 -3.68 -1.24
CA MET A 381 -16.55 -3.33 -2.31
C MET A 381 -15.78 -2.93 -3.58
N PRO A 382 -16.43 -2.89 -4.75
CA PRO A 382 -15.85 -2.26 -5.93
C PRO A 382 -15.42 -0.82 -5.61
N THR A 383 -14.29 -0.38 -6.15
CA THR A 383 -13.85 1.01 -5.97
C THR A 383 -14.76 1.99 -6.72
N SER A 384 -15.27 1.58 -7.88
CA SER A 384 -16.26 2.28 -8.69
C SER A 384 -17.24 1.24 -9.25
N ALA A 385 -18.48 1.64 -9.47
CA ALA A 385 -19.52 0.79 -10.07
C ALA A 385 -19.29 0.54 -11.57
N THR A 386 -18.58 1.46 -12.22
CA THR A 386 -18.35 1.44 -13.67
C THR A 386 -17.18 2.37 -14.02
N THR A 387 -16.78 2.40 -15.29
CA THR A 387 -15.97 3.46 -15.90
C THR A 387 -16.72 4.05 -17.09
N ALA A 388 -16.17 5.06 -17.75
CA ALA A 388 -16.81 5.64 -18.93
C ALA A 388 -15.80 6.17 -19.92
N THR A 389 -16.21 6.20 -21.18
CA THR A 389 -15.48 6.96 -22.20
C THR A 389 -15.63 8.45 -21.94
N VAL A 390 -14.65 9.21 -22.41
CA VAL A 390 -14.69 10.68 -22.44
C VAL A 390 -15.96 11.17 -23.13
N ALA A 391 -16.30 10.60 -24.30
CA ALA A 391 -17.48 11.01 -25.06
C ALA A 391 -18.78 10.80 -24.27
N ALA A 392 -18.89 9.71 -23.51
CA ALA A 392 -20.05 9.49 -22.64
C ALA A 392 -20.11 10.55 -21.52
N LEU A 393 -18.97 10.87 -20.90
CA LEU A 393 -18.88 11.92 -19.88
C LEU A 393 -19.18 13.31 -20.41
N GLU A 394 -18.84 13.61 -21.66
CA GLU A 394 -19.22 14.87 -22.30
C GLU A 394 -20.75 14.94 -22.54
N ALA A 395 -21.37 13.81 -22.87
CA ALA A 395 -22.82 13.71 -23.06
C ALA A 395 -23.64 13.78 -21.75
N ASP A 396 -23.12 13.20 -20.65
CA ASP A 396 -23.74 13.27 -19.31
C ASP A 396 -22.68 13.52 -18.21
N PRO A 397 -22.23 14.78 -18.06
CA PRO A 397 -21.10 15.11 -17.18
C PRO A 397 -21.41 15.03 -15.69
N ILE A 398 -22.69 15.00 -15.30
CA ILE A 398 -23.13 14.94 -13.90
C ILE A 398 -23.59 13.54 -13.53
N GLY A 399 -24.46 12.92 -14.34
CA GLY A 399 -25.04 11.61 -14.06
C GLY A 399 -23.98 10.52 -14.05
N ILE A 400 -23.14 10.42 -15.09
CA ILE A 400 -22.05 9.42 -15.13
C ILE A 400 -21.04 9.63 -14.00
N ASN A 401 -20.64 10.88 -13.74
CA ASN A 401 -19.74 11.19 -12.62
C ASN A 401 -20.30 10.69 -11.28
N SER A 402 -21.62 10.79 -11.08
CA SER A 402 -22.27 10.34 -9.86
C SER A 402 -22.21 8.82 -9.67
N ARG A 403 -22.19 8.05 -10.77
CA ARG A 403 -22.04 6.58 -10.75
C ARG A 403 -20.69 6.15 -10.18
N PHE A 404 -19.63 6.92 -10.43
CA PHE A 404 -18.30 6.67 -9.85
C PHE A 404 -18.26 6.86 -8.32
N GLY A 405 -19.20 7.63 -7.78
CA GLY A 405 -19.31 7.96 -6.35
C GLY A 405 -20.06 6.93 -5.51
N TYR A 406 -20.71 5.94 -6.12
CA TYR A 406 -21.66 5.04 -5.43
C TYR A 406 -21.04 4.34 -4.20
N TYR A 407 -19.80 3.84 -4.34
CA TYR A 407 -19.08 3.12 -3.28
C TYR A 407 -18.13 4.00 -2.46
N THR A 408 -18.04 5.31 -2.73
CA THR A 408 -16.94 6.14 -2.20
C THR A 408 -17.39 7.32 -1.33
N ASN A 409 -18.56 7.90 -1.59
CA ASN A 409 -19.02 9.16 -1.01
C ASN A 409 -19.23 9.15 0.51
N PHE A 410 -19.47 8.00 1.14
CA PHE A 410 -19.80 7.92 2.57
C PHE A 410 -18.56 7.93 3.49
N VAL A 411 -17.38 7.55 2.98
CA VAL A 411 -16.22 7.16 3.80
C VAL A 411 -15.80 8.29 4.75
N ASN A 412 -15.66 9.52 4.24
CA ASN A 412 -15.24 10.64 5.08
C ASN A 412 -16.35 11.15 6.01
N LEU A 413 -17.62 11.10 5.58
CA LEU A 413 -18.77 11.49 6.42
C LEU A 413 -18.88 10.60 7.67
N LEU A 414 -18.59 9.30 7.50
CA LEU A 414 -18.59 8.31 8.59
C LEU A 414 -17.24 8.19 9.31
N ASP A 415 -16.28 9.08 9.04
CA ASP A 415 -14.94 9.08 9.65
C ASP A 415 -14.18 7.75 9.49
N LEU A 416 -14.19 7.20 8.28
CA LEU A 416 -13.55 5.94 7.93
C LEU A 416 -12.22 6.16 7.19
N SER A 417 -11.38 5.12 7.15
CA SER A 417 -10.16 5.05 6.34
C SER A 417 -10.35 4.10 5.16
N ALA A 418 -9.58 4.24 4.09
CA ALA A 418 -9.73 3.38 2.91
C ALA A 418 -8.43 3.17 2.13
N ILE A 419 -8.29 2.01 1.49
CA ILE A 419 -7.26 1.73 0.50
C ILE A 419 -7.88 1.05 -0.72
N ALA A 420 -7.78 1.71 -1.88
CA ALA A 420 -8.11 1.14 -3.17
C ALA A 420 -6.91 0.32 -3.67
N VAL A 421 -7.16 -0.89 -4.17
CA VAL A 421 -6.14 -1.79 -4.71
C VAL A 421 -6.58 -2.39 -6.04
N PRO A 422 -5.64 -2.77 -6.93
CA PRO A 422 -5.96 -3.50 -8.14
C PRO A 422 -6.59 -4.85 -7.83
N ALA A 423 -7.60 -5.24 -8.59
CA ALA A 423 -8.35 -6.49 -8.42
C ALA A 423 -8.48 -7.30 -9.72
N GLY A 424 -7.67 -6.97 -10.73
CA GLY A 424 -7.63 -7.65 -12.02
C GLY A 424 -7.96 -6.71 -13.17
N VAL A 425 -8.32 -7.32 -14.30
CA VAL A 425 -8.76 -6.64 -15.52
C VAL A 425 -10.12 -7.17 -15.93
N CYS A 426 -10.95 -6.33 -16.54
CA CYS A 426 -12.21 -6.75 -17.12
C CYS A 426 -11.94 -7.74 -18.27
N LYS A 427 -12.49 -8.96 -18.17
CA LYS A 427 -12.31 -10.03 -19.16
C LYS A 427 -13.44 -10.11 -20.18
N THR A 428 -14.58 -9.48 -19.91
CA THR A 428 -15.80 -9.51 -20.73
C THR A 428 -16.47 -8.13 -20.78
N GLY A 429 -17.43 -7.94 -21.70
CA GLY A 429 -18.25 -6.73 -21.81
C GLY A 429 -17.57 -5.54 -22.51
N ALA A 430 -18.11 -4.32 -22.33
CA ALA A 430 -17.68 -3.12 -23.03
C ALA A 430 -16.28 -2.61 -22.62
N HIS A 431 -15.78 -3.02 -21.45
CA HIS A 431 -14.54 -2.51 -20.85
C HIS A 431 -13.41 -3.55 -20.82
N VAL A 432 -13.46 -4.57 -21.69
CA VAL A 432 -12.41 -5.60 -21.80
C VAL A 432 -11.02 -4.97 -21.88
N GLY A 433 -10.10 -5.48 -21.06
CA GLY A 433 -8.71 -5.04 -20.98
C GLY A 433 -8.48 -3.85 -20.05
N LEU A 434 -9.52 -3.18 -19.56
CA LEU A 434 -9.38 -2.12 -18.57
C LEU A 434 -9.19 -2.68 -17.16
N PRO A 435 -8.46 -1.96 -16.28
CA PRO A 435 -8.27 -2.37 -14.90
C PRO A 435 -9.59 -2.30 -14.10
N PHE A 436 -9.70 -3.20 -13.12
CA PHE A 436 -10.74 -3.21 -12.10
C PHE A 436 -10.08 -3.16 -10.72
N GLY A 437 -10.71 -2.48 -9.77
CA GLY A 437 -10.19 -2.33 -8.41
C GLY A 437 -11.26 -2.56 -7.35
N ILE A 438 -10.82 -3.02 -6.18
CA ILE A 438 -11.63 -3.06 -4.96
C ILE A 438 -11.07 -2.07 -3.94
N THR A 439 -11.91 -1.62 -3.02
CA THR A 439 -11.49 -0.80 -1.89
C THR A 439 -11.75 -1.56 -0.60
N PHE A 440 -10.70 -1.68 0.23
CA PHE A 440 -10.86 -2.04 1.65
C PHE A 440 -11.15 -0.76 2.44
N VAL A 441 -12.24 -0.74 3.19
CA VAL A 441 -12.61 0.34 4.11
C VAL A 441 -12.47 -0.14 5.54
N GLY A 442 -11.78 0.65 6.35
CA GLY A 442 -11.55 0.42 7.78
C GLY A 442 -12.11 1.55 8.62
N ARG A 443 -12.10 1.38 9.94
CA ARG A 443 -12.49 2.45 10.88
C ARG A 443 -11.41 3.53 10.90
N ALA A 444 -11.68 4.65 11.58
CA ALA A 444 -10.63 5.62 11.89
C ALA A 444 -9.45 4.91 12.57
N HIS A 445 -8.24 5.23 12.12
CA HIS A 445 -6.95 4.70 12.57
C HIS A 445 -6.64 3.24 12.20
N ASP A 446 -7.46 2.59 11.37
CA ASP A 446 -7.16 1.27 10.80
C ASP A 446 -6.16 1.33 9.61
N ASP A 447 -5.50 2.47 9.35
CA ASP A 447 -4.62 2.68 8.20
C ASP A 447 -3.54 1.60 8.04
N ALA A 448 -2.87 1.22 9.14
CA ALA A 448 -1.85 0.18 9.13
C ALA A 448 -2.44 -1.20 8.78
N ARG A 449 -3.61 -1.52 9.33
CA ARG A 449 -4.35 -2.76 9.05
C ARG A 449 -4.78 -2.81 7.58
N LEU A 450 -5.27 -1.70 7.04
CA LEU A 450 -5.64 -1.60 5.63
C LEU A 450 -4.42 -1.79 4.71
N LEU A 451 -3.27 -1.22 5.05
CA LEU A 451 -2.02 -1.43 4.33
C LEU A 451 -1.54 -2.89 4.42
N ASP A 452 -1.72 -3.56 5.56
CA ASP A 452 -1.39 -4.99 5.73
C ASP A 452 -2.32 -5.87 4.86
N LEU A 453 -3.62 -5.59 4.88
CA LEU A 453 -4.62 -6.26 4.04
C LEU A 453 -4.35 -6.09 2.53
N ALA A 454 -4.01 -4.87 2.12
CA ALA A 454 -3.66 -4.56 0.74
C ALA A 454 -2.39 -5.30 0.30
N GLN A 455 -1.38 -5.41 1.17
CA GLN A 455 -0.17 -6.18 0.89
C GLN A 455 -0.51 -7.67 0.70
N ALA A 456 -1.24 -8.25 1.65
CA ALA A 456 -1.64 -9.67 1.58
C ALA A 456 -2.49 -10.00 0.34
N TRP A 457 -3.31 -9.05 -0.11
CA TRP A 457 -4.06 -9.16 -1.37
C TRP A 457 -3.16 -9.15 -2.61
N GLY A 458 -2.17 -8.26 -2.65
CA GLY A 458 -1.20 -8.18 -3.75
C GLY A 458 -0.34 -9.44 -3.86
N ASP A 459 0.18 -9.93 -2.73
CA ASP A 459 1.04 -11.13 -2.68
C ASP A 459 0.30 -12.37 -3.22
N GLY A 460 -0.99 -12.51 -2.88
CA GLY A 460 -1.83 -13.58 -3.39
C GLY A 460 -2.06 -13.51 -4.90
N ASP A 461 -2.19 -12.31 -5.47
CA ASP A 461 -2.35 -12.12 -6.91
C ASP A 461 -1.05 -12.48 -7.68
N GLN A 462 0.11 -12.13 -7.11
CA GLN A 462 1.40 -12.49 -7.68
C GLN A 462 1.60 -14.02 -7.69
N ALA A 463 1.32 -14.70 -6.58
CA ALA A 463 1.45 -16.16 -6.49
C ALA A 463 0.54 -16.89 -7.51
N VAL A 464 -0.68 -16.38 -7.76
CA VAL A 464 -1.58 -16.94 -8.77
C VAL A 464 -1.07 -16.72 -10.19
N ARG A 465 -0.48 -15.56 -10.49
CA ARG A 465 0.13 -15.28 -11.81
C ARG A 465 1.33 -16.15 -12.09
N GLU A 466 2.19 -16.35 -11.08
CA GLU A 466 3.37 -17.23 -11.16
C GLU A 466 2.99 -18.70 -11.33
N ALA A 467 1.90 -19.16 -10.70
CA ALA A 467 1.38 -20.52 -10.87
C ALA A 467 0.66 -20.76 -12.22
N GLY A 468 0.15 -19.70 -12.87
CA GLY A 468 -0.61 -19.77 -14.12
C GLY A 468 0.21 -19.58 -15.41
N GLY A 469 1.50 -19.22 -15.30
CA GLY A 469 2.43 -19.10 -16.43
C GLY A 469 3.43 -20.25 -16.44
N ALA A 470 3.68 -20.86 -17.61
CA ALA A 470 4.74 -21.85 -17.76
C ALA A 470 6.07 -21.29 -17.23
N ALA A 471 6.69 -22.02 -16.32
CA ALA A 471 7.88 -21.63 -15.58
C ALA A 471 8.97 -21.08 -16.50
N THR A 472 9.34 -19.81 -16.30
CA THR A 472 10.65 -19.29 -16.66
C THR A 472 11.43 -19.11 -15.37
N ALA A 473 12.57 -19.79 -15.30
CA ALA A 473 13.46 -19.88 -14.16
C ALA A 473 14.04 -18.53 -13.73
N ASP A 474 14.32 -18.47 -12.43
CA ASP A 474 15.15 -17.52 -11.68
C ASP A 474 14.84 -16.02 -11.79
N ALA A 475 13.97 -15.57 -10.88
CA ALA A 475 14.07 -14.24 -10.29
C ALA A 475 14.33 -14.39 -8.78
N ALA A 476 15.53 -14.01 -8.35
CA ALA A 476 15.90 -13.97 -6.94
C ALA A 476 15.02 -12.94 -6.19
N PRO A 477 14.46 -13.28 -5.01
CA PRO A 477 13.64 -12.35 -4.25
C PRO A 477 14.50 -11.26 -3.59
N THR A 478 14.17 -10.02 -3.93
CA THR A 478 14.59 -8.80 -3.25
C THR A 478 13.98 -8.75 -1.85
N GLU A 479 14.78 -8.88 -0.80
CA GLU A 479 14.38 -8.52 0.57
C GLU A 479 15.58 -7.83 1.25
N ALA A 480 15.47 -6.53 1.50
CA ALA A 480 16.24 -5.85 2.54
C ALA A 480 15.39 -5.76 3.83
N ALA A 481 14.93 -6.91 4.31
CA ALA A 481 14.64 -7.11 5.71
C ALA A 481 15.90 -7.75 6.30
N GLY A 482 16.43 -7.23 7.42
CA GLY A 482 17.59 -7.85 8.07
C GLY A 482 17.36 -9.35 8.26
N VAL A 483 18.41 -10.15 8.08
CA VAL A 483 18.36 -11.61 8.27
C VAL A 483 19.20 -12.02 9.48
N VAL A 484 18.75 -13.04 10.20
CA VAL A 484 19.50 -13.72 11.25
C VAL A 484 19.97 -15.06 10.70
N ARG A 485 21.27 -15.32 10.79
CA ARG A 485 21.84 -16.64 10.48
C ARG A 485 21.59 -17.60 11.65
N VAL A 486 21.00 -18.75 11.34
CA VAL A 486 20.65 -19.81 12.29
C VAL A 486 21.24 -21.13 11.83
N ALA A 487 22.05 -21.76 12.68
CA ALA A 487 22.58 -23.09 12.50
C ALA A 487 21.61 -24.14 13.07
N VAL A 488 21.26 -25.13 12.26
CA VAL A 488 20.45 -26.28 12.66
C VAL A 488 21.25 -27.58 12.58
N VAL A 489 21.02 -28.46 13.54
CA VAL A 489 21.84 -29.68 13.76
C VAL A 489 21.01 -30.97 13.83
N GLY A 490 19.68 -30.87 13.85
CA GLY A 490 18.77 -31.97 14.13
C GLY A 490 17.55 -32.02 13.23
N ALA A 491 16.37 -32.16 13.84
CA ALA A 491 15.10 -32.36 13.13
C ALA A 491 14.73 -31.22 12.13
N HIS A 492 15.43 -30.08 12.17
CA HIS A 492 15.26 -28.97 11.23
C HIS A 492 16.22 -29.01 10.02
N LEU A 493 17.16 -29.95 9.94
CA LEU A 493 18.01 -30.14 8.75
C LEU A 493 17.13 -30.45 7.53
N ARG A 494 17.56 -30.12 6.30
CA ARG A 494 16.83 -30.46 5.06
C ARG A 494 16.44 -31.94 5.02
N GLY A 495 15.21 -32.25 4.66
CA GLY A 495 14.70 -33.63 4.65
C GLY A 495 14.36 -34.24 6.01
N GLU A 496 14.62 -33.54 7.12
CA GLU A 496 14.16 -33.95 8.45
C GLU A 496 12.75 -33.38 8.77
N PRO A 497 11.99 -34.01 9.71
CA PRO A 497 10.56 -33.75 9.88
C PRO A 497 10.15 -32.31 10.23
N LEU A 498 11.04 -31.53 10.83
CA LEU A 498 10.76 -30.15 11.26
C LEU A 498 11.37 -29.09 10.35
N ASN A 499 12.01 -29.47 9.23
CA ASN A 499 12.56 -28.49 8.28
C ASN A 499 11.49 -27.53 7.75
N GLY A 500 10.23 -28.00 7.63
CA GLY A 500 9.09 -27.17 7.27
C GLY A 500 8.93 -25.92 8.14
N GLN A 501 9.36 -25.95 9.41
CA GLN A 501 9.28 -24.79 10.30
C GLN A 501 10.24 -23.66 9.91
N LEU A 502 11.35 -23.98 9.23
CA LEU A 502 12.28 -22.99 8.67
C LEU A 502 11.70 -22.39 7.38
N THR A 503 11.29 -23.25 6.45
CA THR A 503 10.82 -22.81 5.12
C THR A 503 9.49 -22.06 5.18
N GLN A 504 8.57 -22.44 6.08
CA GLN A 504 7.34 -21.67 6.38
C GLN A 504 7.63 -20.24 6.88
N ARG A 505 8.84 -19.99 7.39
CA ARG A 505 9.30 -18.69 7.89
C ARG A 505 10.24 -17.98 6.91
N ARG A 506 10.22 -18.39 5.63
CA ARG A 506 11.06 -17.85 4.56
C ARG A 506 12.56 -17.99 4.83
N ALA A 507 12.95 -18.91 5.72
CA ALA A 507 14.37 -19.14 5.93
C ALA A 507 14.98 -19.77 4.67
N ARG A 508 16.13 -19.26 4.24
CA ARG A 508 16.87 -19.72 3.05
C ARG A 508 18.11 -20.49 3.47
N PHE A 509 18.34 -21.64 2.86
CA PHE A 509 19.56 -22.41 3.09
C PHE A 509 20.77 -21.63 2.55
N VAL A 510 21.84 -21.56 3.35
CA VAL A 510 23.09 -20.87 2.99
C VAL A 510 24.19 -21.89 2.70
N ALA A 511 24.49 -22.75 3.68
CA ALA A 511 25.61 -23.67 3.58
C ALA A 511 25.46 -24.87 4.52
N ALA A 512 26.09 -25.98 4.16
CA ALA A 512 26.35 -27.09 5.07
C ALA A 512 27.82 -27.00 5.51
N THR A 513 28.06 -27.11 6.82
CA THR A 513 29.40 -26.98 7.41
C THR A 513 29.46 -27.77 8.72
N THR A 514 30.52 -27.59 9.52
CA THR A 514 30.63 -28.16 10.86
C THR A 514 30.82 -27.08 11.92
N THR A 515 30.46 -27.41 13.16
CA THR A 515 30.89 -26.64 14.33
C THR A 515 32.41 -26.73 14.50
N ALA A 516 32.99 -25.84 15.30
CA ALA A 516 34.34 -26.05 15.83
C ALA A 516 34.43 -27.38 16.62
N ALA A 517 35.64 -27.88 16.86
CA ALA A 517 35.88 -29.13 17.60
C ALA A 517 35.68 -29.00 19.13
N THR A 518 34.69 -28.23 19.55
CA THR A 518 34.37 -27.91 20.96
C THR A 518 32.93 -28.28 21.32
N TYR A 519 32.28 -29.14 20.53
CA TYR A 519 30.91 -29.56 20.75
C TYR A 519 30.78 -31.08 20.83
N ARG A 520 29.78 -31.53 21.58
CA ARG A 520 29.29 -32.92 21.58
C ARG A 520 27.83 -32.95 21.16
N LEU A 521 27.43 -34.05 20.52
CA LEU A 521 26.07 -34.25 20.05
C LEU A 521 25.47 -35.48 20.76
N TYR A 522 24.27 -35.32 21.28
CA TYR A 522 23.55 -36.37 22.00
C TYR A 522 22.20 -36.64 21.35
N ALA A 523 21.77 -37.90 21.29
CA ALA A 523 20.39 -38.25 20.97
C ALA A 523 19.56 -38.21 22.26
N LEU A 524 18.59 -37.29 22.33
CA LEU A 524 17.75 -37.11 23.51
C LEU A 524 16.75 -38.28 23.66
N SER A 525 16.44 -38.63 24.91
CA SER A 525 15.41 -39.63 25.21
C SER A 525 14.02 -39.14 24.77
N GLY A 526 13.07 -40.06 24.56
CA GLY A 526 11.72 -39.72 24.12
C GLY A 526 10.98 -38.77 25.08
N ALA A 527 11.28 -38.86 26.39
CA ALA A 527 10.77 -37.94 27.41
C ALA A 527 11.38 -36.54 27.27
N ALA A 528 12.69 -36.45 27.02
CA ALA A 528 13.40 -35.20 26.83
C ALA A 528 13.14 -34.54 25.46
N SER A 529 12.71 -35.28 24.43
CA SER A 529 12.39 -34.70 23.11
C SER A 529 11.03 -33.98 23.07
N GLY A 530 10.20 -34.12 24.11
CA GLY A 530 8.95 -33.38 24.29
C GLY A 530 7.90 -33.62 23.19
N GLY A 531 7.93 -34.79 22.53
CA GLY A 531 6.99 -35.10 21.43
C GLY A 531 7.38 -36.35 20.62
N SER A 532 6.62 -36.61 19.55
CA SER A 532 6.75 -37.79 18.66
C SER A 532 7.95 -37.75 17.71
N VAL A 533 8.73 -36.66 17.69
CA VAL A 533 9.89 -36.48 16.80
C VAL A 533 11.16 -36.55 17.62
N ALA A 534 12.04 -37.50 17.28
CA ALA A 534 13.36 -37.62 17.89
C ALA A 534 14.23 -36.39 17.56
N LYS A 535 14.97 -35.89 18.55
CA LYS A 535 15.76 -34.66 18.44
C LYS A 535 17.15 -34.87 19.06
N PRO A 536 18.21 -34.28 18.49
CA PRO A 536 19.50 -34.21 19.15
C PRO A 536 19.63 -32.99 20.06
N GLY A 537 20.48 -33.10 21.07
CA GLY A 537 20.98 -31.99 21.86
C GLY A 537 22.46 -31.72 21.54
N LEU A 538 22.77 -30.48 21.13
CA LEU A 538 24.15 -30.03 20.91
C LEU A 538 24.63 -29.26 22.13
N VAL A 539 25.83 -29.59 22.62
CA VAL A 539 26.37 -29.01 23.86
C VAL A 539 27.82 -28.60 23.63
N ARG A 540 28.19 -27.41 24.09
CA ARG A 540 29.59 -26.96 24.08
C ARG A 540 30.31 -27.57 25.28
N VAL A 541 31.48 -28.16 25.03
CA VAL A 541 32.31 -28.79 26.07
C VAL A 541 33.70 -28.16 26.11
N PRO A 542 34.34 -28.09 27.29
CA PRO A 542 35.70 -27.56 27.43
C PRO A 542 36.75 -28.52 26.83
N GLU A 543 36.53 -29.83 26.90
CA GLU A 543 37.43 -30.87 26.39
C GLU A 543 36.67 -32.02 25.74
N GLY A 544 37.32 -32.73 24.81
CA GLY A 544 36.76 -33.91 24.15
C GLY A 544 35.56 -33.61 23.25
N GLY A 545 35.52 -32.43 22.61
CA GLY A 545 34.56 -32.10 21.56
C GLY A 545 35.00 -32.62 20.19
N ALA A 546 34.08 -32.57 19.22
CA ALA A 546 34.34 -32.89 17.82
C ALA A 546 33.58 -31.91 16.91
N PRO A 547 34.00 -31.76 15.63
CA PRO A 547 33.21 -31.04 14.64
C PRO A 547 31.88 -31.77 14.38
N ILE A 548 30.76 -31.07 14.54
CA ILE A 548 29.42 -31.62 14.31
C ILE A 548 28.80 -30.97 13.07
N ALA A 549 28.27 -31.77 12.15
CA ALA A 549 27.61 -31.30 10.94
C ALA A 549 26.36 -30.47 11.25
N VAL A 550 26.30 -29.28 10.66
CA VAL A 550 25.20 -28.31 10.78
C VAL A 550 24.84 -27.73 9.41
N GLU A 551 23.61 -27.24 9.28
CA GLU A 551 23.19 -26.42 8.14
C GLU A 551 22.91 -25.00 8.60
N ILE A 552 23.42 -24.01 7.87
CA ILE A 552 23.23 -22.58 8.12
C ILE A 552 22.06 -22.09 7.27
N TRP A 553 21.15 -21.37 7.90
CA TRP A 553 19.98 -20.78 7.27
C TRP A 553 19.89 -19.29 7.56
N GLU A 554 19.52 -18.48 6.58
CA GLU A 554 19.18 -17.07 6.75
C GLU A 554 17.69 -16.93 6.93
N MET A 555 17.27 -16.50 8.12
CA MET A 555 15.87 -16.28 8.48
C MET A 555 15.60 -14.77 8.58
N PRO A 556 14.53 -14.24 7.98
CA PRO A 556 14.11 -12.86 8.20
C PRO A 556 13.98 -12.52 9.69
N VAL A 557 14.48 -11.36 10.11
CA VAL A 557 14.42 -10.88 11.50
C VAL A 557 12.99 -10.85 12.04
N ASP A 558 12.02 -10.50 11.19
CA ASP A 558 10.59 -10.47 11.53
C ASP A 558 9.98 -11.86 11.79
N ALA A 559 10.63 -12.93 11.32
CA ALA A 559 10.21 -14.31 11.49
C ALA A 559 10.96 -15.02 12.66
N TYR A 560 12.13 -14.51 13.04
CA TYR A 560 13.00 -15.13 14.03
C TYR A 560 12.34 -15.33 15.39
N GLY A 561 11.62 -14.33 15.90
CA GLY A 561 10.90 -14.45 17.19
C GLY A 561 9.88 -15.61 17.19
N SER A 562 9.15 -15.78 16.08
CA SER A 562 8.17 -16.87 15.95
C SER A 562 8.83 -18.26 15.81
N PHE A 563 10.09 -18.31 15.36
CA PHE A 563 10.85 -19.55 15.29
C PHE A 563 11.34 -19.96 16.68
N VAL A 564 11.97 -19.03 17.40
CA VAL A 564 12.50 -19.28 18.76
C VAL A 564 11.37 -19.65 19.72
N ALA A 565 10.21 -18.99 19.62
CA ALA A 565 9.03 -19.33 20.44
C ALA A 565 8.50 -20.76 20.23
N GLY A 566 8.84 -21.42 19.12
CA GLY A 566 8.47 -22.81 18.84
C GLY A 566 9.45 -23.85 19.39
N ILE A 567 10.55 -23.41 20.03
CA ILE A 567 11.59 -24.29 20.56
C ILE A 567 11.28 -24.54 22.04
N ALA A 568 10.82 -25.75 22.33
CA ALA A 568 10.53 -26.18 23.69
C ALA A 568 11.79 -26.64 24.41
N ALA A 569 11.81 -26.46 25.74
CA ALA A 569 12.79 -27.09 26.61
C ALA A 569 12.85 -28.62 26.33
N PRO A 570 14.04 -29.24 26.38
CA PRO A 570 15.32 -28.71 26.87
C PRO A 570 16.19 -28.03 25.80
N LEU A 571 15.64 -27.78 24.61
CA LEU A 571 16.37 -27.11 23.54
C LEU A 571 16.24 -25.59 23.69
N GLY A 572 17.28 -24.88 23.25
CA GLY A 572 17.30 -23.43 23.17
C GLY A 572 18.14 -22.94 21.99
N ILE A 573 18.09 -21.64 21.74
CA ILE A 573 18.99 -20.99 20.77
C ILE A 573 20.03 -20.19 21.53
N GLY A 574 21.30 -20.46 21.23
CA GLY A 574 22.42 -19.67 21.70
C GLY A 574 23.41 -19.42 20.56
N THR A 575 24.61 -18.96 20.91
CA THR A 575 25.66 -18.69 19.90
C THR A 575 26.57 -19.90 19.74
N LEU A 576 26.65 -20.44 18.52
CA LEU A 576 27.60 -21.48 18.10
C LEU A 576 28.87 -20.87 17.50
N THR A 577 29.94 -21.65 17.51
CA THR A 577 31.21 -21.36 16.81
C THR A 577 31.38 -22.40 15.72
N LEU A 578 31.53 -21.96 14.48
CA LEU A 578 31.72 -22.82 13.31
C LEU A 578 33.21 -23.19 13.13
N ALA A 579 33.49 -24.16 12.26
CA ALA A 579 34.86 -24.62 12.01
C ALA A 579 35.81 -23.54 11.47
N ASP A 580 35.27 -22.51 10.83
CA ASP A 580 36.01 -21.33 10.35
C ASP A 580 36.23 -20.24 11.44
N GLY A 581 35.77 -20.50 12.67
CA GLY A 581 35.85 -19.57 13.79
C GLY A 581 34.73 -18.53 13.84
N SER A 582 33.86 -18.46 12.83
CA SER A 582 32.71 -17.54 12.81
C SER A 582 31.67 -17.93 13.86
N ARG A 583 30.86 -16.94 14.29
CA ARG A 583 29.80 -17.12 15.30
C ARG A 583 28.43 -16.95 14.67
N VAL A 584 27.50 -17.83 15.03
CA VAL A 584 26.13 -17.87 14.48
C VAL A 584 25.12 -18.26 15.57
N GLN A 585 23.87 -17.84 15.47
CA GLN A 585 22.81 -18.36 16.35
C GLN A 585 22.57 -19.84 16.00
N GLY A 586 22.26 -20.70 16.97
CA GLY A 586 21.98 -22.11 16.68
C GLY A 586 21.50 -22.89 17.89
N PHE A 587 21.01 -24.09 17.61
CA PHE A 587 20.45 -24.98 18.63
C PHE A 587 21.52 -25.42 19.64
N LEU A 588 21.21 -25.24 20.92
CA LEU A 588 21.91 -25.80 22.07
C LEU A 588 20.90 -26.58 22.93
N CYS A 589 21.43 -27.41 23.83
CA CYS A 589 20.65 -28.19 24.77
C CYS A 589 21.09 -27.89 26.20
N GLU A 590 20.14 -27.80 27.12
CA GLU A 590 20.42 -27.72 28.54
C GLU A 590 21.13 -29.01 29.00
N SER A 591 22.13 -28.87 29.90
CA SER A 591 22.93 -30.01 30.36
C SER A 591 22.12 -31.02 31.18
N ALA A 592 21.03 -30.58 31.83
CA ALA A 592 20.14 -31.45 32.59
C ALA A 592 19.45 -32.52 31.72
N ALA A 593 19.33 -32.30 30.41
CA ALA A 593 18.72 -33.26 29.50
C ALA A 593 19.69 -34.35 29.01
N LEU A 594 20.95 -34.35 29.48
CA LEU A 594 21.99 -35.26 29.01
C LEU A 594 22.09 -36.55 29.82
N ASP A 595 21.56 -36.60 31.04
CA ASP A 595 21.72 -37.73 31.96
C ASP A 595 21.18 -39.05 31.38
N GLU A 596 20.15 -38.97 30.53
CA GLU A 596 19.53 -40.12 29.82
C GLU A 596 19.78 -40.08 28.30
N ALA A 597 20.63 -39.18 27.82
CA ALA A 597 20.88 -39.01 26.39
C ALA A 597 22.05 -39.89 25.92
N THR A 598 21.94 -40.44 24.72
CA THR A 598 23.02 -41.23 24.12
C THR A 598 24.04 -40.31 23.45
N ASP A 599 25.33 -40.40 23.81
CA ASP A 599 26.39 -39.67 23.11
C ASP A 599 26.55 -40.22 21.68
N ILE A 600 26.25 -39.38 20.69
CA ILE A 600 26.33 -39.69 19.25
C ILE A 600 27.42 -38.88 18.56
N THR A 601 28.33 -38.26 19.32
CA THR A 601 29.42 -37.40 18.81
C THR A 601 30.26 -38.13 17.76
N ARG A 602 30.52 -39.44 17.95
CA ARG A 602 31.31 -40.27 17.02
C ARG A 602 30.74 -40.38 15.60
N PHE A 603 29.44 -40.09 15.41
CA PHE A 603 28.80 -40.12 14.09
C PHE A 603 28.99 -38.81 13.32
N GLY A 604 29.53 -37.76 13.95
CA GLY A 604 29.80 -36.46 13.33
C GLY A 604 28.54 -35.65 12.97
N GLY A 605 27.33 -36.18 13.16
CA GLY A 605 26.09 -35.46 12.86
C GLY A 605 24.82 -36.31 12.99
N TRP A 606 23.66 -35.64 13.06
CA TRP A 606 22.37 -36.27 13.28
C TRP A 606 21.95 -37.26 12.19
N ARG A 607 22.12 -36.89 10.91
CA ARG A 607 21.74 -37.75 9.77
C ARG A 607 22.53 -39.06 9.75
N ALA A 608 23.82 -39.00 10.04
CA ALA A 608 24.69 -40.18 10.06
C ALA A 608 24.27 -41.16 11.17
N TYR A 609 23.93 -40.63 12.36
CA TYR A 609 23.38 -41.44 13.44
C TYR A 609 22.02 -42.07 13.07
N ARG A 610 21.09 -41.29 12.49
CA ARG A 610 19.78 -41.78 12.05
C ARG A 610 19.87 -42.90 11.02
N ALA A 611 20.79 -42.78 10.06
CA ALA A 611 21.05 -43.82 9.06
C ALA A 611 21.60 -45.10 9.71
N HIS A 612 22.53 -44.98 10.66
CA HIS A 612 23.05 -46.12 11.41
C HIS A 612 21.97 -46.82 12.25
N ALA A 613 21.14 -46.04 12.96
CA ALA A 613 20.05 -46.57 13.77
C ALA A 613 18.98 -47.30 12.94
N ALA A 614 18.64 -46.76 11.76
CA ALA A 614 17.70 -47.42 10.83
C ALA A 614 18.24 -48.76 10.31
N ASN A 615 19.54 -48.84 10.02
CA ASN A 615 20.18 -50.08 9.56
C ASN A 615 20.22 -51.16 10.64
N ASN A 616 20.40 -50.78 11.90
CA ASN A 616 20.39 -51.73 13.04
C ASN A 616 18.98 -52.14 13.47
N ALA A 617 17.94 -51.35 13.16
CA ALA A 617 16.55 -51.71 13.44
C ALA A 617 15.91 -52.61 12.35
N SER A 618 16.59 -52.77 11.21
CA SER A 618 16.18 -53.63 10.09
C SER A 618 16.87 -55.01 10.10
N GLN A 619 17.73 -55.24 11.10
CA GLN A 619 18.31 -56.54 11.48
C GLN A 619 17.61 -57.02 12.75
#